data_AF-A0A2T4D672-F1
#
_entry.id   AF-A0A2T4D672-F1
#
_cell.length_a   1.000
_cell.length_b   1.000
_cell.length_c   1.000
_cell.angle_alpha   90.00
_cell.angle_beta   90.00
_cell.angle_gamma   90.00
#
_symmetry.space_group_name_H-M   'P 1'
#
loop_
_entity.id
_entity.type
_entity.pdbx_description
1 polymer ?
#
loop_
_entity_poly.entity_id
_entity_poly.type
_entity_poly.pdbx_seq_one_letter_code
_entity_poly.pdbx_strand_id
1 'polypeptide(L)'
;ILYEIIELTNDEIGFFGNTTRVDSYQYSIGMELFGNDGYYKKVGEIATPAEITSAFQASVPLEFQGCYDPATGEITAPAKTEAFADGSIGTMPNPGPYVNYMKPYVDAVWNKYANEDLVFDAGDAGIWRGRVQGEQLVMTSTSTAFEGRQAIIVRRPTTQEVFEGKGVLDNIVQDKTTDLLVQA
;
A
#
# COMPACT_ATOMS: atom_id res chain seq x y z
N ILE A 1 -0.56 23.52 -9.52
CA ILE A 1 0.76 23.40 -10.18
C ILE A 1 0.90 21.93 -10.50
N LEU A 2 1.21 21.56 -11.74
CA LEU A 2 1.48 20.16 -12.09
C LEU A 2 2.94 19.84 -11.74
N TYR A 3 3.16 18.80 -10.96
CA TYR A 3 4.48 18.32 -10.59
C TYR A 3 4.47 16.80 -10.34
N GLU A 4 5.64 16.21 -10.46
CA GLU A 4 5.91 14.82 -10.11
C GLU A 4 7.23 14.79 -9.35
N ILE A 5 7.45 13.72 -8.58
CA ILE A 5 8.66 13.55 -7.79
C ILE A 5 9.31 12.19 -8.05
N ILE A 6 10.62 12.15 -7.88
CA ILE A 6 11.38 10.93 -7.70
C ILE A 6 11.84 10.93 -6.24
N GLU A 7 11.49 9.89 -5.51
CA GLU A 7 11.96 9.66 -4.15
C GLU A 7 13.28 8.91 -4.24
N LEU A 8 14.27 9.29 -3.42
CA LEU A 8 15.56 8.62 -3.43
C LEU A 8 16.25 8.62 -2.07
N THR A 9 17.08 7.60 -1.87
CA THR A 9 18.06 7.48 -0.79
C THR A 9 19.38 7.01 -1.40
N ASN A 10 20.49 7.60 -0.95
CA ASN A 10 21.83 7.17 -1.35
C ASN A 10 22.74 7.15 -0.12
N ASP A 11 23.18 5.96 0.26
CA ASP A 11 23.94 5.70 1.47
C ASP A 11 25.08 4.67 1.22
N GLU A 12 25.66 4.12 2.28
CA GLU A 12 26.74 3.14 2.17
C GLU A 12 26.35 1.80 1.52
N ILE A 13 25.06 1.46 1.45
CA ILE A 13 24.58 0.23 0.80
C ILE A 13 24.09 0.46 -0.63
N GLY A 14 23.93 1.71 -1.05
CA GLY A 14 23.79 2.10 -2.45
C GLY A 14 22.70 3.11 -2.72
N PHE A 15 22.30 3.21 -3.99
CA PHE A 15 21.23 4.08 -4.45
C PHE A 15 19.90 3.33 -4.53
N PHE A 16 18.88 3.88 -3.88
CA PHE A 16 17.48 3.51 -4.02
C PHE A 16 16.73 4.70 -4.58
N GLY A 17 15.96 4.50 -5.63
CA GLY A 17 15.10 5.54 -6.17
C GLY A 17 13.88 4.96 -6.86
N ASN A 18 12.80 5.72 -6.87
CA ASN A 18 11.54 5.29 -7.49
C ASN A 18 10.76 6.50 -8.00
N THR A 19 10.00 6.27 -9.08
CA THR A 19 8.80 7.05 -9.36
C THR A 19 7.72 6.64 -8.36
N THR A 20 6.75 7.50 -8.07
CA THR A 20 5.68 7.18 -7.12
C THR A 20 4.31 7.63 -7.61
N ARG A 21 3.30 6.81 -7.35
CA ARG A 21 1.87 7.09 -7.59
C ARG A 21 1.07 6.94 -6.28
N VAL A 22 1.77 6.93 -5.15
CA VAL A 22 1.16 6.74 -3.82
C VAL A 22 0.17 7.86 -3.50
N ASP A 23 0.49 9.09 -3.88
CA ASP A 23 -0.39 10.25 -3.66
C ASP A 23 -1.22 10.63 -4.89
N SER A 24 -0.59 10.65 -6.08
CA SER A 24 -1.27 11.00 -7.33
C SER A 24 -0.46 10.57 -8.56
N TYR A 25 -1.13 10.57 -9.70
CA TYR A 25 -0.54 10.65 -11.03
C TYR A 25 -0.91 12.01 -11.64
N GLN A 26 0.06 12.79 -12.08
CA GLN A 26 -0.16 14.10 -12.72
C GLN A 26 0.40 14.14 -14.15
N TYR A 27 1.51 13.44 -14.41
CA TYR A 27 2.02 13.17 -15.75
C TYR A 27 2.98 11.98 -15.77
N SER A 28 3.15 11.36 -16.94
CA SER A 28 4.10 10.25 -17.13
C SER A 28 5.53 10.67 -16.80
N ILE A 29 6.18 9.96 -15.87
CA ILE A 29 7.58 10.16 -15.50
C ILE A 29 8.30 8.82 -15.51
N GLY A 30 9.57 8.83 -15.90
CA GLY A 30 10.44 7.66 -15.86
C GLY A 30 11.76 7.98 -15.18
N MET A 31 12.37 6.95 -14.60
CA MET A 31 13.70 7.02 -14.00
C MET A 31 14.61 5.99 -14.67
N GLU A 32 15.82 6.41 -15.05
CA GLU A 32 16.89 5.55 -15.55
C GLU A 32 18.06 5.59 -14.58
N LEU A 33 18.53 4.41 -14.16
CA LEU A 33 19.65 4.25 -13.23
C LEU A 33 20.78 3.49 -13.91
N PHE A 34 21.98 4.08 -13.86
CA PHE A 34 23.22 3.53 -14.39
C PHE A 34 24.19 3.28 -13.22
N GLY A 35 24.66 2.04 -13.08
CA GLY A 35 25.68 1.65 -12.11
C GLY A 35 27.06 1.51 -12.76
N ASN A 36 28.11 1.67 -11.95
CA ASN A 36 29.51 1.61 -12.41
C ASN A 36 29.95 0.20 -12.84
N ASP A 37 29.21 -0.83 -12.46
CA ASP A 37 29.40 -2.24 -12.82
C ASP A 37 28.65 -2.62 -14.11
N GLY A 38 28.11 -1.65 -14.84
CA GLY A 38 27.30 -1.87 -16.03
C GLY A 38 25.83 -2.15 -15.72
N TYR A 39 25.39 -2.02 -14.47
CA TYR A 39 23.97 -2.06 -14.13
C TYR A 39 23.21 -0.97 -14.90
N TYR A 40 22.09 -1.36 -15.52
CA TYR A 40 21.16 -0.44 -16.15
C TYR A 40 19.73 -0.90 -15.89
N LYS A 41 18.90 0.00 -15.37
CA LYS A 41 17.46 -0.19 -15.26
C LYS A 41 16.70 1.07 -15.60
N LYS A 42 15.51 0.87 -16.17
CA LYS A 42 14.52 1.90 -16.46
C LYS A 42 13.19 1.50 -15.83
N VAL A 43 12.56 2.44 -15.15
CA VAL A 43 11.25 2.28 -14.50
C VAL A 43 10.37 3.51 -14.75
N GLY A 44 9.06 3.37 -14.49
CA GLY A 44 8.06 4.42 -14.70
C GLY A 44 7.19 4.22 -15.93
N GLU A 45 6.42 5.24 -16.30
CA GLU A 45 5.41 5.12 -17.36
C GLU A 45 6.02 5.03 -18.76
N ILE A 46 5.45 4.14 -19.57
CA ILE A 46 5.70 4.03 -21.02
C ILE A 46 4.54 4.65 -21.82
N ALA A 47 3.33 4.58 -21.26
CA ALA A 47 2.12 5.14 -21.87
C ALA A 47 2.10 6.67 -21.77
N THR A 48 1.48 7.29 -22.78
CA THR A 48 1.23 8.73 -22.79
C THR A 48 0.19 9.11 -21.74
N PRO A 49 0.17 10.38 -21.29
CA PRO A 49 -0.84 10.81 -20.34
C PRO A 49 -2.28 10.59 -20.80
N ALA A 50 -2.55 10.78 -22.10
CA ALA A 50 -3.89 10.56 -22.66
C ALA A 50 -4.30 9.07 -22.63
N GLU A 51 -3.37 8.15 -22.88
CA GLU A 51 -3.64 6.72 -22.79
C GLU A 51 -3.93 6.30 -21.34
N ILE A 52 -3.16 6.82 -20.38
CA ILE A 52 -3.34 6.52 -18.96
C ILE A 52 -4.70 7.03 -18.46
N THR A 53 -5.02 8.31 -18.70
CA THR A 53 -6.29 8.88 -18.22
C THR A 53 -7.49 8.23 -18.90
N SER A 54 -7.41 7.95 -20.20
CA SER A 54 -8.48 7.24 -20.92
C SER A 54 -8.67 5.82 -20.38
N ALA A 55 -7.57 5.08 -20.13
CA ALA A 55 -7.64 3.74 -19.57
C ALA A 55 -8.19 3.74 -18.15
N PHE A 56 -7.79 4.71 -17.31
CA PHE A 56 -8.35 4.88 -15.97
C PHE A 56 -9.86 5.07 -16.02
N GLN A 57 -10.34 6.07 -16.77
CA GLN A 57 -11.77 6.36 -16.88
C GLN A 57 -12.59 5.20 -17.46
N ALA A 58 -12.00 4.41 -18.37
CA ALA A 58 -12.68 3.26 -18.97
C ALA A 58 -12.72 2.02 -18.07
N SER A 59 -11.82 1.91 -17.09
CA SER A 59 -11.59 0.66 -16.36
C SER A 59 -12.07 0.71 -14.91
N VAL A 60 -12.09 1.88 -14.27
CA VAL A 60 -12.34 1.94 -12.84
C VAL A 60 -13.83 1.85 -12.48
N PRO A 61 -14.17 1.18 -11.37
CA PRO A 61 -15.51 1.22 -10.80
C PRO A 61 -15.99 2.64 -10.47
N LEU A 62 -17.30 2.81 -10.31
CA LEU A 62 -17.94 4.10 -10.04
C LEU A 62 -17.29 4.83 -8.85
N GLU A 63 -16.94 4.08 -7.81
CA GLU A 63 -16.37 4.57 -6.57
C GLU A 63 -15.06 5.34 -6.78
N PHE A 64 -14.29 4.97 -7.81
CA PHE A 64 -12.98 5.55 -8.12
C PHE A 64 -13.03 6.59 -9.24
N GLN A 65 -14.17 6.78 -9.91
CA GLN A 65 -14.28 7.76 -10.99
C GLN A 65 -13.94 9.19 -10.52
N GLY A 66 -14.28 9.51 -9.26
CA GLY A 66 -13.97 10.81 -8.65
C GLY A 66 -12.50 11.05 -8.32
N CYS A 67 -11.62 10.06 -8.54
CA CYS A 67 -10.17 10.25 -8.39
C CYS A 67 -9.57 11.03 -9.57
N TYR A 68 -10.24 11.09 -10.72
CA TYR A 68 -9.77 11.81 -11.90
C TYR A 68 -10.31 13.24 -11.94
N ASP A 69 -9.41 14.22 -12.01
CA ASP A 69 -9.75 15.62 -12.29
C ASP A 69 -9.55 15.92 -13.78
N PRO A 70 -10.63 16.10 -14.58
CA PRO A 70 -10.52 16.38 -16.00
C PRO A 70 -9.96 17.77 -16.32
N ALA A 71 -9.93 18.70 -15.37
CA ALA A 71 -9.38 20.05 -15.58
C ALA A 71 -7.84 20.04 -15.58
N THR A 72 -7.24 19.16 -14.79
CA THR A 72 -5.78 19.06 -14.61
C THR A 72 -5.18 17.82 -15.26
N GLY A 73 -5.99 16.77 -15.46
CA GLY A 73 -5.52 15.45 -15.87
C GLY A 73 -4.98 14.61 -14.70
N GLU A 74 -5.05 15.11 -13.47
CA GLU A 74 -4.59 14.41 -12.27
C GLU A 74 -5.50 13.22 -11.95
N ILE A 75 -4.89 12.11 -11.53
CA ILE A 75 -5.55 11.00 -10.87
C ILE A 75 -5.04 10.95 -9.44
N THR A 76 -5.84 11.44 -8.50
CA THR A 76 -5.53 11.47 -7.06
C THR A 76 -5.76 10.08 -6.45
N ALA A 77 -4.86 9.63 -5.56
CA ALA A 77 -5.03 8.36 -4.88
C ALA A 77 -6.35 8.34 -4.06
N PRO A 78 -7.10 7.23 -4.01
CA PRO A 78 -8.45 7.21 -3.45
C PRO A 78 -8.52 7.72 -2.01
N ALA A 79 -7.55 7.33 -1.19
CA ALA A 79 -7.42 7.72 0.22
C ALA A 79 -7.20 9.22 0.45
N LYS A 80 -6.88 9.98 -0.62
CA LYS A 80 -6.69 11.44 -0.62
C LYS A 80 -7.90 12.19 -1.20
N THR A 81 -9.01 11.50 -1.45
CA THR A 81 -10.26 12.10 -1.96
C THR A 81 -11.34 12.16 -0.89
N GLU A 82 -12.25 13.14 -0.99
CA GLU A 82 -13.38 13.28 -0.05
C GLU A 82 -14.29 12.05 -0.03
N ALA A 83 -14.37 11.32 -1.15
CA ALA A 83 -15.26 10.18 -1.30
C ALA A 83 -14.88 9.00 -0.38
N PHE A 84 -13.58 8.84 -0.08
CA PHE A 84 -13.05 7.78 0.78
C PHE A 84 -12.58 8.28 2.15
N ALA A 85 -12.67 9.59 2.41
CA ALA A 85 -12.20 10.18 3.66
C ALA A 85 -12.82 9.49 4.89
N ASP A 86 -12.02 9.28 5.92
CA ASP A 86 -12.44 8.76 7.24
C ASP A 86 -12.54 9.86 8.32
N GLY A 87 -12.33 11.12 7.93
CA GLY A 87 -12.28 12.26 8.82
C GLY A 87 -10.92 12.51 9.48
N SER A 88 -9.91 11.67 9.24
CA SER A 88 -8.57 11.83 9.83
C SER A 88 -7.68 12.85 9.11
N ILE A 89 -7.98 13.15 7.84
CA ILE A 89 -7.26 14.14 7.04
C ILE A 89 -7.87 15.52 7.31
N GLY A 90 -7.07 16.47 7.80
CA GLY A 90 -7.57 17.78 8.29
C GLY A 90 -8.34 18.62 7.26
N THR A 91 -8.09 18.42 5.97
CA THR A 91 -8.84 19.08 4.88
C THR A 91 -10.14 18.36 4.51
N MET A 92 -10.33 17.13 4.99
CA MET A 92 -11.50 16.26 4.71
C MET A 92 -12.07 15.72 6.03
N PRO A 93 -12.66 16.57 6.89
CA PRO A 93 -13.07 16.20 8.24
C PRO A 93 -14.32 15.32 8.29
N ASN A 94 -15.06 15.21 7.17
CA ASN A 94 -16.30 14.45 7.10
C ASN A 94 -16.05 13.09 6.44
N PRO A 95 -16.59 11.99 6.99
CA PRO A 95 -16.51 10.69 6.33
C PRO A 95 -17.21 10.71 4.97
N GLY A 96 -16.52 10.19 3.95
CA GLY A 96 -17.06 10.02 2.61
C GLY A 96 -18.00 8.82 2.48
N PRO A 97 -18.79 8.73 1.39
CA PRO A 97 -19.68 7.61 1.13
C PRO A 97 -18.96 6.24 1.05
N TYR A 98 -17.68 6.22 0.70
CA TYR A 98 -16.88 5.01 0.51
C TYR A 98 -15.89 4.75 1.65
N VAL A 99 -16.05 5.39 2.80
CA VAL A 99 -15.20 5.18 4.00
C VAL A 99 -15.07 3.71 4.42
N ASN A 100 -16.09 2.88 4.14
CA ASN A 100 -16.12 1.45 4.46
C ASN A 100 -15.92 0.52 3.25
N TYR A 101 -15.40 1.03 2.13
CA TYR A 101 -15.25 0.27 0.88
C TYR A 101 -14.55 -1.09 1.07
N MET A 102 -13.45 -1.14 1.81
CA MET A 102 -12.71 -2.39 2.05
C MET A 102 -13.26 -3.24 3.18
N LYS A 103 -14.20 -2.72 3.99
CA LYS A 103 -14.68 -3.39 5.20
C LYS A 103 -15.24 -4.80 4.93
N PRO A 104 -16.13 -5.02 3.94
CA PRO A 104 -16.66 -6.36 3.69
C PRO A 104 -15.58 -7.38 3.34
N TYR A 105 -14.54 -6.96 2.60
CA TYR A 105 -13.43 -7.84 2.22
C TYR A 105 -12.52 -8.14 3.41
N VAL A 106 -12.15 -7.12 4.19
CA VAL A 106 -11.38 -7.29 5.43
C VAL A 106 -12.11 -8.20 6.41
N ASP A 107 -13.42 -8.02 6.59
CA ASP A 107 -14.23 -8.90 7.44
C ASP A 107 -14.19 -10.35 6.95
N ALA A 108 -14.31 -10.58 5.64
CA ALA A 108 -14.24 -11.92 5.06
C ALA A 108 -12.87 -12.59 5.29
N VAL A 109 -11.78 -11.84 5.09
CA VAL A 109 -10.40 -12.31 5.36
C VAL A 109 -10.25 -12.69 6.83
N TRP A 110 -10.67 -11.82 7.76
CA TRP A 110 -10.57 -12.11 9.20
C TRP A 110 -11.41 -13.31 9.61
N ASN A 111 -12.63 -13.42 9.09
CA ASN A 111 -13.53 -14.54 9.41
C ASN A 111 -12.99 -15.87 8.91
N LYS A 112 -12.35 -15.89 7.73
CA LYS A 112 -11.68 -17.08 7.21
C LYS A 112 -10.53 -17.50 8.12
N TYR A 113 -9.60 -16.57 8.37
CA TYR A 113 -8.37 -16.90 9.11
C TYR A 113 -8.55 -16.98 10.62
N ALA A 114 -9.75 -16.75 11.15
CA ALA A 114 -10.11 -17.18 12.51
C ALA A 114 -10.19 -18.71 12.64
N ASN A 115 -10.49 -19.41 11.55
CA ASN A 115 -10.70 -20.86 11.55
C ASN A 115 -9.64 -21.64 10.76
N GLU A 116 -8.92 -20.94 9.87
CA GLU A 116 -7.90 -21.50 8.99
C GLU A 116 -6.57 -20.80 9.17
N ASP A 117 -5.48 -21.49 8.83
CA ASP A 117 -4.16 -20.88 8.82
C ASP A 117 -3.98 -19.98 7.59
N LEU A 118 -3.58 -18.73 7.83
CA LEU A 118 -2.92 -17.92 6.81
C LEU A 118 -1.46 -18.36 6.76
N VAL A 119 -0.98 -18.77 5.58
CA VAL A 119 0.41 -19.14 5.35
C VAL A 119 0.94 -18.38 4.15
N PHE A 120 2.09 -17.72 4.29
CA PHE A 120 2.78 -17.08 3.17
C PHE A 120 4.30 -17.24 3.29
N ASP A 121 4.97 -17.15 2.14
CA ASP A 121 6.43 -17.13 2.03
C ASP A 121 6.88 -15.69 1.77
N ALA A 122 7.67 -15.14 2.68
CA ALA A 122 8.20 -13.77 2.65
C ALA A 122 9.63 -13.70 2.07
N GLY A 123 10.04 -14.69 1.28
CA GLY A 123 11.37 -14.74 0.68
C GLY A 123 12.46 -14.91 1.73
N ASP A 124 13.40 -13.97 1.80
CA ASP A 124 14.51 -14.03 2.77
C ASP A 124 14.05 -14.01 4.23
N ALA A 125 12.85 -13.48 4.49
CA ALA A 125 12.22 -13.51 5.82
C ALA A 125 11.44 -14.79 6.11
N GLY A 126 11.37 -15.69 5.14
CA GLY A 126 10.90 -17.05 5.28
C GLY A 126 9.39 -17.21 5.42
N ILE A 127 8.95 -18.39 5.85
CA ILE A 127 7.54 -18.80 5.86
C ILE A 127 6.87 -18.40 7.17
N TRP A 128 5.75 -17.69 7.05
CA TRP A 128 4.92 -17.24 8.16
C TRP A 128 3.60 -18.00 8.18
N ARG A 129 3.16 -18.40 9.38
CA ARG A 129 1.87 -19.05 9.60
C ARG A 129 1.16 -18.42 10.78
N GLY A 130 -0.14 -18.14 10.64
CA GLY A 130 -0.91 -17.56 11.72
C GLY A 130 -2.40 -17.62 11.54
N ARG A 131 -3.10 -17.10 12.55
CA ARG A 131 -4.56 -17.08 12.63
C ARG A 131 -5.05 -15.81 13.30
N VAL A 132 -6.30 -15.50 13.03
CA VAL A 132 -7.03 -14.51 13.80
C VAL A 132 -7.40 -15.09 15.17
N GLN A 133 -7.00 -14.39 16.22
CA GLN A 133 -7.29 -14.67 17.63
C GLN A 133 -8.06 -13.47 18.21
N GLY A 134 -9.38 -13.60 18.32
CA GLY A 134 -10.25 -12.45 18.61
C GLY A 134 -10.23 -11.45 17.46
N GLU A 135 -9.71 -10.25 17.71
CA GLU A 135 -9.51 -9.23 16.66
C GLU A 135 -8.11 -9.27 16.03
N GLN A 136 -7.14 -9.91 16.69
CA GLN A 136 -5.74 -9.85 16.31
C GLN A 136 -5.41 -10.90 15.26
N LEU A 137 -4.66 -10.56 14.21
CA LEU A 137 -3.96 -11.57 13.40
C LEU A 137 -2.59 -11.82 14.02
N VAL A 138 -2.37 -13.03 14.53
CA VAL A 138 -1.11 -13.44 15.16
C VAL A 138 -0.38 -14.41 14.23
N MET A 139 0.76 -13.97 13.71
CA MET A 139 1.63 -14.74 12.82
C MET A 139 2.86 -15.22 13.58
N THR A 140 3.34 -16.41 13.25
CA THR A 140 4.59 -17.00 13.77
C THR A 140 5.43 -17.46 12.59
N SER A 141 6.72 -17.10 12.59
CA SER A 141 7.64 -17.63 11.58
C SER A 141 7.91 -19.10 11.82
N THR A 142 7.84 -19.88 10.75
CA THR A 142 8.03 -21.34 10.73
C THR A 142 9.37 -21.73 10.10
N SER A 143 10.24 -20.76 9.81
CA SER A 143 11.49 -20.95 9.08
C SER A 143 12.64 -20.13 9.67
N THR A 144 13.88 -20.51 9.35
CA THR A 144 15.08 -20.21 10.15
C THR A 144 15.39 -18.74 10.40
N ALA A 145 15.08 -17.80 9.49
CA ALA A 145 15.46 -16.39 9.65
C ALA A 145 14.82 -15.74 10.90
N PHE A 146 13.58 -16.14 11.22
CA PHE A 146 12.81 -15.61 12.33
C PHE A 146 12.11 -16.70 13.14
N GLU A 147 12.56 -17.96 13.04
CA GLU A 147 11.85 -19.14 13.57
C GLU A 147 11.35 -18.95 15.00
N GLY A 148 10.04 -19.16 15.20
CA GLY A 148 9.38 -19.00 16.50
C GLY A 148 9.09 -17.56 16.93
N ARG A 149 9.60 -16.54 16.23
CA ARG A 149 9.21 -15.13 16.47
C ARG A 149 7.81 -14.86 15.94
N GLN A 150 7.15 -13.91 16.58
CA GLN A 150 5.77 -13.55 16.29
C GLN A 150 5.65 -12.15 15.70
N ALA A 151 4.56 -11.94 14.96
CA ALA A 151 4.13 -10.63 14.49
C ALA A 151 2.62 -10.48 14.72
N ILE A 152 2.18 -9.28 15.10
CA ILE A 152 0.78 -9.03 15.47
C ILE A 152 0.21 -7.86 14.68
N ILE A 153 -0.96 -8.07 14.07
CA ILE A 153 -1.86 -6.99 13.61
C ILE A 153 -3.02 -6.91 14.60
N VAL A 154 -3.12 -5.80 15.34
CA VAL A 154 -3.92 -5.73 16.58
C VAL A 154 -5.45 -5.73 16.39
N ARG A 155 -5.93 -5.41 15.19
CA ARG A 155 -7.35 -5.47 14.80
C ARG A 155 -7.47 -5.48 13.27
N ARG A 156 -8.71 -5.65 12.77
CA ARG A 156 -9.05 -5.40 11.37
C ARG A 156 -8.63 -3.98 10.93
N PRO A 157 -7.95 -3.81 9.79
CA PRO A 157 -7.66 -2.49 9.22
C PRO A 157 -8.92 -1.85 8.63
N THR A 158 -8.99 -0.52 8.67
CA THR A 158 -10.01 0.27 7.96
C THR A 158 -9.68 0.40 6.47
N THR A 159 -10.61 0.91 5.66
CA THR A 159 -10.35 1.26 4.25
C THR A 159 -9.13 2.18 4.11
N GLN A 160 -9.02 3.19 4.97
CA GLN A 160 -7.92 4.14 4.95
C GLN A 160 -6.58 3.48 5.31
N GLU A 161 -6.58 2.60 6.31
CA GLU A 161 -5.38 1.85 6.71
C GLU A 161 -4.92 0.90 5.61
N VAL A 162 -5.85 0.23 4.91
CA VAL A 162 -5.55 -0.63 3.77
C VAL A 162 -4.96 0.15 2.60
N PHE A 163 -5.52 1.31 2.25
CA PHE A 163 -5.03 2.09 1.10
C PHE A 163 -3.70 2.79 1.37
N GLU A 164 -3.42 3.18 2.62
CA GLU A 164 -2.22 3.94 2.95
C GLU A 164 -1.13 3.14 3.66
N GLY A 165 -1.35 1.84 3.93
CA GLY A 165 -0.39 1.01 4.66
C GLY A 165 -0.05 1.57 6.04
N LYS A 166 -1.05 2.10 6.75
CA LYS A 166 -0.86 2.84 8.01
C LYS A 166 -1.65 2.25 9.17
N GLY A 167 -1.53 2.89 10.33
CA GLY A 167 -2.35 2.55 11.50
C GLY A 167 -2.00 1.14 11.97
N VAL A 168 -2.95 0.22 11.98
CA VAL A 168 -2.64 -1.17 12.39
C VAL A 168 -1.76 -1.94 11.42
N LEU A 169 -1.53 -1.41 10.21
CA LEU A 169 -0.56 -1.91 9.24
C LEU A 169 0.80 -1.16 9.31
N ASP A 170 0.99 -0.31 10.31
CA ASP A 170 2.29 0.29 10.68
C ASP A 170 2.30 0.52 12.21
N ASN A 171 2.18 -0.58 12.95
CA ASN A 171 2.09 -0.53 14.41
C ASN A 171 3.03 -1.56 15.04
N ILE A 172 4.02 -1.07 15.79
CA ILE A 172 4.92 -1.91 16.56
C ILE A 172 4.21 -2.35 17.83
N VAL A 173 3.93 -3.65 17.96
CA VAL A 173 3.20 -4.22 19.09
C VAL A 173 4.17 -4.84 20.09
N GLN A 174 5.11 -5.63 19.61
CA GLN A 174 6.06 -6.37 20.43
C GLN A 174 7.45 -6.45 19.82
N ASP A 175 7.55 -6.54 18.50
CA ASP A 175 8.81 -6.81 17.82
C ASP A 175 8.83 -6.00 16.53
N LYS A 176 9.54 -4.86 16.58
CA LYS A 176 9.61 -3.90 15.47
C LYS A 176 9.96 -4.57 14.14
N THR A 177 10.87 -5.55 14.14
CA THR A 177 11.32 -6.17 12.89
C THR A 177 10.22 -7.04 12.29
N THR A 178 9.61 -7.91 13.10
CA THR A 178 8.64 -8.89 12.57
C THR A 178 7.24 -8.32 12.43
N ASP A 179 6.84 -7.39 13.31
CA ASP A 179 5.55 -6.69 13.20
C ASP A 179 5.49 -5.92 11.88
N LEU A 180 6.48 -5.07 11.60
CA LEU A 180 6.50 -4.27 10.36
C LEU A 180 6.67 -5.14 9.10
N LEU A 181 7.40 -6.24 9.21
CA LEU A 181 7.60 -7.16 8.07
C LEU A 181 6.30 -7.86 7.65
N VAL A 182 5.49 -8.29 8.61
CA VAL A 182 4.22 -8.99 8.33
C VAL A 182 3.10 -8.02 7.96
N GLN A 183 3.20 -6.76 8.39
CA GLN A 183 2.23 -5.73 8.07
C GLN A 183 2.36 -5.18 6.63
N ALA A 184 3.55 -5.26 6.04
CA ALA A 184 3.85 -4.90 4.65
C ALA A 184 3.44 -6.00 3.65
#